data_AF-A0A3C1RQE0-F1
#
_entry.id   AF-A0A3C1RQE0-F1
#
_cell.length_a   1.000
_cell.length_b   1.000
_cell.length_c   1.000
_cell.angle_alpha   90.00
_cell.angle_beta   90.00
_cell.angle_gamma   90.00
#
_symmetry.space_group_name_H-M   'P 1'
#
loop_
_entity.id
_entity.type
_entity.pdbx_description
1 polymer ?
#
loop_
_entity_poly.entity_id
_entity_poly.type
_entity_poly.pdbx_seq_one_letter_code
_entity_poly.pdbx_strand_id
1 'polypeptide(L)'
;MTSQNPRTTLNLRIKPEDRDLIDLAAKSIGKNRTDFILESAKAAAEEALLNQTIFFATPKTYEEFITLLDAPPQPNQQLLKTMKTKAPWED
;
A
#
# COMPACT_ATOMS: atom_id res chain seq x y z
N MET A 1 -18.65 1.60 20.14
CA MET A 1 -17.93 2.86 20.42
C MET A 1 -17.55 3.47 19.08
N THR A 2 -18.31 4.44 18.60
CA THR A 2 -18.04 5.11 17.32
C THR A 2 -16.96 6.16 17.56
N SER A 3 -15.70 5.86 17.19
CA SER A 3 -14.64 6.87 17.18
C SER A 3 -15.03 7.99 16.22
N GLN A 4 -15.41 9.15 16.76
CA GLN A 4 -15.44 10.38 15.99
C GLN A 4 -14.00 10.73 15.66
N ASN A 5 -13.58 10.46 14.43
CA ASN A 5 -12.27 10.87 13.96
C ASN A 5 -12.31 12.41 13.78
N PRO A 6 -11.54 13.20 14.55
CA PRO A 6 -11.57 14.64 14.41
C PRO A 6 -11.12 15.03 13.00
N ARG A 7 -11.86 15.94 12.36
CA ARG A 7 -11.46 16.50 11.07
C ARG A 7 -10.21 17.35 11.29
N THR A 8 -9.09 16.94 10.73
CA THR A 8 -7.83 17.69 10.78
C THR A 8 -7.70 18.57 9.54
N THR A 9 -7.24 19.81 9.71
CA THR A 9 -6.98 20.73 8.60
C THR A 9 -5.64 20.41 7.95
N LEU A 10 -5.61 20.38 6.61
CA LEU A 10 -4.39 20.21 5.83
C LEU A 10 -3.98 21.56 5.24
N ASN A 11 -2.85 22.10 5.70
CA ASN A 11 -2.27 23.33 5.17
C ASN A 11 -1.12 22.98 4.23
N LEU A 12 -1.26 23.33 2.94
CA LEU A 12 -0.25 23.06 1.91
C LEU A 12 0.19 24.37 1.25
N ARG A 13 1.50 24.53 1.07
CA ARG A 13 2.06 25.59 0.23
C ARG A 13 2.27 25.03 -1.17
N ILE A 14 1.70 25.70 -2.16
CA ILE A 14 1.82 25.35 -3.58
C ILE A 14 2.26 26.58 -4.37
N LYS A 15 2.97 26.35 -5.47
CA LYS A 15 3.27 27.41 -6.41
C LYS A 15 1.99 27.83 -7.15
N PRO A 16 1.92 29.08 -7.64
CA PRO A 16 0.75 29.54 -8.40
C PRO A 16 0.54 28.73 -9.68
N GLU A 17 1.61 28.31 -10.36
CA GLU A 17 1.55 27.47 -11.57
C GLU A 17 0.83 26.13 -11.32
N ASP A 18 1.20 25.43 -10.25
CA ASP A 18 0.59 24.17 -9.85
C ASP A 18 -0.86 24.37 -9.42
N ARG A 19 -1.15 25.47 -8.72
CA ARG A 19 -2.52 25.80 -8.31
C ARG A 19 -3.44 25.96 -9.51
N ASP A 20 -3.02 26.72 -10.51
CA ASP A 20 -3.85 27.03 -11.66
C ASP A 20 -4.10 25.77 -12.52
N LEU A 21 -3.10 24.88 -12.62
CA LEU A 21 -3.25 23.56 -13.24
C LEU A 21 -4.28 22.70 -12.50
N ILE A 22 -4.18 22.63 -11.17
CA ILE A 22 -5.11 21.86 -10.33
C ILE A 22 -6.53 22.43 -10.45
N ASP A 23 -6.70 23.75 -10.45
CA ASP A 23 -8.01 24.39 -10.61
C ASP A 23 -8.63 24.06 -11.97
N LEU A 24 -7.82 24.00 -13.04
CA LEU A 24 -8.29 23.60 -14.36
C LEU A 24 -8.75 22.13 -14.38
N ALA A 25 -7.97 21.23 -13.78
CA ALA A 25 -8.30 19.81 -13.68
C ALA A 25 -9.55 19.56 -12.82
N ALA A 26 -9.68 20.27 -11.71
CA ALA A 26 -10.87 20.19 -10.87
C ALA A 26 -12.13 20.66 -11.62
N LYS A 27 -12.02 21.79 -12.35
CA LYS A 27 -13.11 22.34 -13.17
C LYS A 27 -13.53 21.40 -14.31
N SER A 28 -12.58 20.75 -14.98
CA SER A 28 -12.91 19.83 -16.09
C SER A 28 -13.72 18.61 -15.63
N ILE A 29 -13.57 18.22 -14.36
CA ILE A 29 -14.28 17.11 -13.73
C ILE A 29 -15.52 17.60 -12.96
N GLY A 30 -15.76 18.91 -12.90
CA GLY A 30 -16.88 19.53 -12.18
C GLY A 30 -16.77 19.46 -10.65
N LYS A 31 -15.55 19.32 -10.13
CA LYS A 31 -15.27 19.23 -8.69
C LYS A 31 -14.64 20.52 -8.16
N ASN A 32 -14.76 20.76 -6.85
CA ASN A 32 -14.01 21.82 -6.19
C ASN A 32 -12.54 21.40 -6.03
N ARG A 33 -11.62 22.38 -5.97
CA ARG A 33 -10.18 22.15 -5.80
C ARG A 33 -9.89 21.26 -4.60
N THR A 34 -10.50 21.54 -3.45
CA THR A 34 -10.23 20.78 -2.22
C THR A 34 -10.63 19.32 -2.36
N ASP A 35 -11.79 19.05 -2.96
CA ASP A 35 -12.28 17.69 -3.16
C ASP A 35 -11.40 16.93 -4.14
N PHE A 36 -11.00 17.59 -5.24
CA PHE A 36 -10.06 17.03 -6.21
C PHE A 36 -8.72 16.68 -5.57
N ILE A 37 -8.12 17.61 -4.82
CA ILE A 37 -6.84 17.37 -4.14
C ILE A 37 -6.95 16.21 -3.14
N LEU A 38 -8.03 16.16 -2.35
CA LEU A 38 -8.20 15.12 -1.33
C LEU A 38 -8.36 13.73 -1.97
N GLU A 39 -9.15 13.64 -3.03
CA GLU A 39 -9.39 12.38 -3.74
C GLU A 39 -8.14 11.90 -4.47
N SER A 40 -7.42 12.80 -5.16
CA SER A 40 -6.15 12.47 -5.80
C SER A 40 -5.09 12.02 -4.79
N ALA A 41 -4.98 12.72 -3.65
CA ALA A 41 -4.05 12.34 -2.59
C ALA A 41 -4.40 10.97 -1.99
N LYS A 42 -5.69 10.68 -1.81
CA LYS A 42 -6.15 9.38 -1.33
C LYS A 42 -5.82 8.26 -2.33
N ALA A 43 -6.13 8.44 -3.60
CA ALA A 43 -5.83 7.46 -4.64
C ALA A 43 -4.33 7.17 -4.73
N ALA A 44 -3.50 8.22 -4.70
CA ALA A 44 -2.04 8.08 -4.70
C ALA A 44 -1.51 7.35 -3.45
N ALA A 45 -2.11 7.57 -2.28
CA ALA A 45 -1.75 6.85 -1.06
C ALA A 45 -2.14 5.37 -1.13
N GLU A 46 -3.34 5.07 -1.63
CA GLU A 46 -3.79 3.68 -1.84
C GLU A 46 -2.90 2.93 -2.83
N GLU A 47 -2.54 3.57 -3.95
CA GLU A 47 -1.61 3.00 -4.93
C GLU A 47 -0.22 2.75 -4.32
N ALA A 48 0.31 3.71 -3.56
CA ALA A 48 1.60 3.57 -2.90
C ALA A 48 1.63 2.42 -1.89
N LEU A 49 0.54 2.22 -1.13
CA LEU A 49 0.40 1.11 -0.19
C LEU A 49 0.22 -0.22 -0.92
N LEU A 50 -0.58 -0.25 -2.00
CA LEU A 50 -0.80 -1.45 -2.80
C LEU A 50 0.50 -1.93 -3.44
N ASN A 51 1.30 -1.01 -3.98
CA ASN A 51 2.61 -1.31 -4.56
C ASN A 51 3.60 -1.95 -3.56
N GLN A 52 3.41 -1.80 -2.25
CA GLN A 52 4.22 -2.52 -1.25
C GLN A 52 3.81 -3.98 -1.06
N THR A 53 2.60 -4.36 -1.48
CA THR A 53 2.03 -5.70 -1.26
C THR A 53 2.01 -6.59 -2.51
N ILE A 54 2.27 -6.02 -3.68
CA ILE A 54 2.27 -6.76 -4.94
C ILE A 54 3.70 -7.20 -5.28
N PHE A 55 3.93 -8.52 -5.22
CA PHE A 55 5.15 -9.12 -5.74
C PHE A 55 4.96 -9.40 -7.24
N PHE A 56 5.70 -8.68 -8.08
CA PHE A 56 5.73 -8.96 -9.52
C PHE A 56 6.63 -10.17 -9.79
N ALA A 57 6.04 -11.27 -10.25
CA ALA A 57 6.75 -12.45 -10.72
C ALA A 57 6.71 -12.50 -12.26
N THR A 58 7.84 -12.83 -12.88
CA THR A 58 7.82 -13.19 -14.30
C THR A 58 7.04 -14.51 -14.49
N PRO A 59 6.50 -14.82 -15.68
CA PRO A 59 5.78 -16.08 -15.91
C PRO A 59 6.59 -17.31 -15.47
N LYS A 60 7.91 -17.31 -15.73
CA LYS A 60 8.83 -18.35 -15.28
C LYS A 60 8.93 -18.45 -13.75
N THR A 61 9.10 -17.31 -13.07
CA THR A 61 9.15 -17.26 -11.60
C THR A 61 7.84 -17.72 -10.97
N TYR A 62 6.71 -17.43 -11.63
CA TYR A 62 5.39 -17.86 -11.18
C TYR A 62 5.23 -19.38 -11.30
N GLU A 63 5.62 -20.00 -12.42
CA GLU A 63 5.59 -21.45 -12.59
C GLU A 63 6.49 -22.17 -11.57
N GLU A 64 7.71 -21.67 -11.35
CA GLU A 64 8.63 -22.19 -10.33
C GLU A 64 8.03 -22.08 -8.92
N PHE A 65 7.38 -20.94 -8.62
CA PHE A 65 6.73 -20.72 -7.34
C PHE A 65 5.55 -21.68 -7.09
N ILE A 66 4.67 -21.86 -8.08
CA ILE A 66 3.54 -22.80 -7.98
C ILE A 66 4.05 -24.24 -7.81
N THR A 67 5.07 -24.63 -8.57
CA THR A 67 5.69 -25.97 -8.44
C THR A 67 6.23 -26.21 -7.03
N LEU A 68 6.85 -25.19 -6.41
CA LEU A 68 7.34 -25.27 -5.03
C LEU A 68 6.21 -25.25 -3.99
N LEU A 69 5.10 -24.56 -4.27
CA LEU A 69 3.94 -24.47 -3.39
C LEU A 69 3.15 -25.79 -3.34
N ASP A 70 3.01 -26.47 -4.49
CA ASP A 70 2.30 -27.75 -4.60
C ASP A 70 3.16 -28.95 -4.14
N ALA A 71 4.48 -28.78 -4.05
CA ALA A 71 5.38 -29.81 -3.57
C ALA A 71 5.17 -30.05 -2.05
N PRO A 72 5.27 -31.31 -1.58
CA PRO A 72 5.20 -31.59 -0.15
C PRO A 72 6.31 -30.86 0.60
N PRO A 73 6.03 -30.27 1.77
CA PRO A 73 7.02 -29.50 2.50
C PRO A 73 8.20 -30.41 2.85
N GLN A 74 9.39 -30.02 2.41
CA GLN A 74 10.63 -30.68 2.78
C GLN A 74 11.28 -29.91 3.94
N PRO A 75 11.03 -30.32 5.20
CA PRO A 75 11.57 -29.61 6.34
C PRO A 75 13.09 -29.67 6.32
N ASN A 76 13.74 -28.51 6.23
CA ASN A 76 15.18 -28.41 6.40
C ASN A 76 15.54 -28.45 7.89
N GLN A 77 16.76 -28.89 8.22
CA GLN A 77 17.18 -29.04 9.62
C GLN A 77 17.14 -27.71 10.40
N GLN A 78 17.37 -26.58 9.72
CA GLN A 78 17.32 -25.25 10.31
C GLN A 78 15.89 -24.81 10.66
N LEU A 79 14.89 -25.07 9.80
CA LEU A 79 13.47 -24.79 10.04
C LEU A 79 12.97 -25.60 11.23
N LEU A 80 13.31 -26.89 11.29
CA LEU A 80 12.97 -27.74 12.44
C LEU A 80 13.58 -27.21 13.74
N LYS A 81 14.81 -26.67 13.69
CA LYS A 81 15.44 -26.02 14.85
C LYS A 81 14.70 -24.74 15.23
N THR A 82 14.33 -23.90 14.27
CA THR A 82 13.57 -22.65 14.51
C THR A 82 12.20 -22.94 15.10
N MET A 83 11.45 -23.90 14.56
CA MET A 83 10.10 -24.26 15.07
C MET A 83 10.12 -24.86 16.49
N LYS A 84 11.27 -25.41 16.93
CA LYS A 84 11.46 -25.95 18.29
C LYS A 84 12.09 -24.95 19.25
N THR A 85 12.54 -23.80 18.76
CA THR A 85 13.13 -22.75 19.61
C THR A 85 12.00 -22.02 20.31
N LYS A 86 12.07 -21.91 21.65
CA LYS A 86 11.11 -21.14 22.44
C LYS A 86 11.15 -19.68 21.97
N ALA A 87 9.97 -19.10 21.73
CA ALA A 87 9.91 -17.73 21.25
C ALA A 87 10.42 -16.76 22.33
N PRO A 88 11.20 -15.72 21.96
CA PRO A 88 11.85 -14.82 22.91
C PRO A 88 10.91 -13.91 23.71
N TRP A 89 9.59 -14.04 23.53
CA TRP A 89 8.54 -13.29 24.25
C TRP A 89 7.67 -14.20 25.13
N GLU A 90 8.00 -15.48 25.27
CA GLU A 90 7.33 -16.41 26.20
C GLU A 90 8.01 -16.50 27.58
N ASP A 91 8.69 -15.43 27.99
CA ASP A 91 9.20 -15.23 29.35
C ASP A 91 8.37 -14.15 30.08
#